data_AF-A0A3B6GZW4-F1
#
_entry.id   AF-A0A3B6GZW4-F1
#
_cell.length_a   1.000
_cell.length_b   1.000
_cell.length_c   1.000
_cell.angle_alpha   90.00
_cell.angle_beta   90.00
_cell.angle_gamma   90.00
#
_symmetry.space_group_name_H-M   'P 1'
#
loop_
_entity.id
_entity.type
_entity.pdbx_description
1 polymer ?
#
loop_
_entity_poly.entity_id
_entity_poly.type
_entity_poly.pdbx_seq_one_letter_code
_entity_poly.pdbx_strand_id
1 'polypeptide(L)'
;MEATTLRKRPLSVKTAAGREGRTAAEAELGEPVSPSARLVEDFYIIVLMGASTPLNLPALRAGIEAQLARYPHFRSIQVTDRDGELRWLPTTVNVDNHLIRPTLDPAAVAANPDKAVEDYVASLSTLPMDRSQPLWEFHLFDFPTSEATSTAAIRVHHSLGDGMSLLTLLMACTRSAADPTRLPAMPPLPTRTGAIYQRPRPSAGVLAFLAWVWSFVVLAWHTVVDVVGFFATILFLKDPHTLFKRVNHAETQRKRIVHRRLSLDDVKFVKNAMKCTVNDVLIGVTYAALSRYHFRKSGETDTHKEIRVRSMLLVNLRPTTSLHVRQYNLGMR
;
A
#
# COMPACT_ATOMS: atom_id res chain seq x y z
N MET A 1 -39.89 -5.58 -28.10
CA MET A 1 -39.00 -6.61 -28.67
C MET A 1 -37.81 -6.74 -27.73
N GLU A 2 -37.69 -7.91 -27.11
CA GLU A 2 -36.80 -8.23 -26.01
C GLU A 2 -35.31 -8.12 -26.39
N ALA A 3 -34.52 -7.50 -25.51
CA ALA A 3 -33.07 -7.55 -25.55
C ALA A 3 -32.58 -8.67 -24.61
N THR A 4 -32.08 -9.75 -25.20
CA THR A 4 -31.59 -10.94 -24.52
C THR A 4 -30.29 -10.64 -23.78
N THR A 5 -30.32 -10.70 -22.45
CA THR A 5 -29.14 -10.56 -21.58
C THR A 5 -28.38 -11.89 -21.50
N LEU A 6 -27.19 -11.95 -22.10
CA LEU A 6 -26.27 -13.08 -21.99
C LEU A 6 -25.66 -13.14 -20.57
N ARG A 7 -26.28 -13.94 -19.71
CA ARG A 7 -25.79 -14.29 -18.37
C ARG A 7 -24.55 -15.19 -18.49
N LYS A 8 -23.35 -14.64 -18.29
CA LYS A 8 -22.11 -15.44 -18.18
C LYS A 8 -22.20 -16.36 -16.96
N ARG A 9 -22.24 -17.68 -17.19
CA ARG A 9 -22.19 -18.71 -16.13
C ARG A 9 -20.75 -18.88 -15.64
N PRO A 10 -20.50 -19.04 -14.33
CA PRO A 10 -19.21 -19.50 -13.84
C PRO A 10 -18.97 -20.95 -14.28
N LEU A 11 -17.75 -21.24 -14.74
CA LEU A 11 -17.33 -22.57 -15.16
C LEU A 11 -17.22 -23.49 -13.93
N SER A 12 -18.20 -24.37 -13.75
CA SER A 12 -18.14 -25.44 -12.76
C SER A 12 -17.62 -26.70 -13.43
N VAL A 13 -16.41 -27.13 -13.09
CA VAL A 13 -15.88 -28.43 -13.50
C VAL A 13 -16.47 -29.49 -12.56
N LYS A 14 -17.31 -30.39 -13.08
CA LYS A 14 -17.75 -31.61 -12.40
C LYS A 14 -16.78 -32.74 -12.75
N THR A 15 -16.18 -33.36 -11.75
CA THR A 15 -15.51 -34.66 -11.85
C THR A 15 -16.18 -35.62 -10.88
N ALA A 16 -16.65 -36.73 -11.42
CA ALA A 16 -17.21 -37.85 -10.69
C ALA A 16 -16.12 -38.88 -10.42
N ALA A 17 -15.85 -39.20 -9.15
CA ALA A 17 -15.45 -40.53 -8.66
C ALA A 17 -15.04 -40.48 -7.18
N GLY A 18 -15.55 -41.46 -6.41
CA GLY A 18 -14.75 -42.27 -5.48
C GLY A 18 -14.19 -41.60 -4.23
N ARG A 19 -14.69 -42.05 -3.07
CA ARG A 19 -14.36 -41.61 -1.70
C ARG A 19 -12.91 -41.90 -1.23
N GLU A 20 -11.99 -42.26 -2.13
CA GLU A 20 -10.57 -42.57 -1.81
C GLU A 20 -9.56 -41.60 -2.45
N GLY A 21 -10.00 -40.56 -3.20
CA GLY A 21 -9.12 -39.60 -3.88
C GLY A 21 -8.85 -38.28 -3.15
N ARG A 22 -9.11 -38.17 -1.84
CA ARG A 22 -9.11 -36.87 -1.12
C ARG A 22 -7.75 -36.17 -1.07
N THR A 23 -6.63 -36.90 -1.09
CA THR A 23 -5.29 -36.31 -0.96
C THR A 23 -4.65 -35.89 -2.29
N ALA A 24 -5.08 -36.47 -3.42
CA ALA A 24 -4.56 -36.12 -4.74
C ALA A 24 -5.34 -34.95 -5.39
N ALA A 25 -6.64 -34.84 -5.14
CA ALA A 25 -7.48 -33.77 -5.70
C ALA A 25 -7.25 -32.40 -5.01
N GLU A 26 -6.82 -32.37 -3.75
CA GLU A 26 -6.40 -31.13 -3.09
C GLU A 26 -5.07 -30.58 -3.61
N ALA A 27 -4.22 -31.45 -4.19
CA ALA A 27 -2.94 -31.04 -4.77
C ALA A 27 -3.09 -30.33 -6.14
N GLU A 28 -4.24 -30.47 -6.81
CA GLU A 28 -4.56 -29.72 -8.05
C GLU A 28 -5.09 -28.31 -7.77
N LEU A 29 -5.56 -28.05 -6.55
CA LEU A 29 -6.14 -26.77 -6.16
C LEU A 29 -5.10 -25.98 -5.38
N GLY A 30 -4.48 -24.99 -6.03
CA GLY A 30 -3.40 -24.18 -5.45
C GLY A 30 -3.74 -23.48 -4.13
N GLU A 31 -2.75 -22.81 -3.54
CA GLU A 31 -2.84 -22.35 -2.15
C GLU A 31 -4.00 -21.36 -1.91
N PRO A 32 -4.65 -21.42 -0.73
CA PRO A 32 -5.72 -20.49 -0.39
C PRO A 32 -5.21 -19.04 -0.35
N VAL A 33 -6.04 -18.11 -0.83
CA VAL A 33 -5.80 -16.68 -0.67
C VAL A 33 -5.82 -16.32 0.82
N SER A 34 -4.95 -15.40 1.25
CA SER A 34 -4.82 -15.04 2.67
C SER A 34 -6.14 -14.53 3.27
N PRO A 35 -6.41 -14.76 4.58
CA PRO A 35 -7.65 -14.32 5.21
C PRO A 35 -7.92 -12.81 5.07
N SER A 36 -6.88 -11.99 5.18
CA SER A 36 -7.00 -10.54 5.01
C SER A 36 -7.39 -10.15 3.59
N ALA A 37 -6.91 -10.86 2.58
CA ALA A 37 -7.25 -10.60 1.19
C ALA A 37 -8.69 -11.01 0.82
N ARG A 38 -9.27 -11.98 1.53
CA ARG A 38 -10.68 -12.39 1.36
C ARG A 38 -11.67 -11.39 1.96
N LEU A 39 -11.25 -10.64 2.97
CA LEU A 39 -12.09 -9.64 3.65
C LEU A 39 -12.24 -8.33 2.86
N VAL A 40 -11.41 -8.12 1.83
CA VAL A 40 -11.37 -6.86 1.10
C VAL A 40 -11.57 -7.11 -0.39
N GLU A 41 -12.83 -7.33 -0.77
CA GLU A 41 -13.23 -7.40 -2.17
C GLU A 41 -12.98 -6.02 -2.83
N ASP A 42 -12.21 -6.01 -3.93
CA ASP A 42 -11.92 -4.84 -4.77
C ASP A 42 -11.12 -3.69 -4.12
N PHE A 43 -10.07 -4.04 -3.36
CA PHE A 43 -9.08 -3.06 -2.88
C PHE A 43 -7.79 -3.13 -3.70
N TYR A 44 -7.44 -1.99 -4.30
CA TYR A 44 -6.28 -1.84 -5.15
C TYR A 44 -5.30 -0.84 -4.56
N ILE A 45 -4.02 -1.17 -4.65
CA ILE A 45 -2.91 -0.27 -4.39
C ILE A 45 -2.52 0.36 -5.72
N ILE A 46 -2.45 1.69 -5.76
CA ILE A 46 -1.94 2.43 -6.91
C ILE A 46 -0.61 3.06 -6.52
N VAL A 47 0.42 2.81 -7.31
CA VAL A 47 1.75 3.40 -7.15
C VAL A 47 2.07 4.23 -8.38
N LEU A 48 2.52 5.47 -8.18
CA LEU A 48 3.02 6.33 -9.25
C LEU A 48 4.54 6.36 -9.24
N MET A 49 5.15 6.16 -10.40
CA MET A 49 6.60 6.22 -10.60
C MET A 49 6.90 7.18 -11.75
N GLY A 50 7.76 8.16 -11.50
CA GLY A 50 8.29 9.06 -12.52
C GLY A 50 9.71 8.67 -12.91
N ALA A 51 10.03 8.72 -14.20
CA ALA A 51 11.38 8.55 -14.72
C ALA A 51 11.89 9.85 -15.35
N SER A 52 13.19 10.13 -15.22
CA SER A 52 13.86 11.27 -15.86
C SER A 52 14.22 11.02 -17.33
N THR A 53 13.85 9.87 -17.87
CA THR A 53 14.09 9.47 -19.25
C THR A 53 12.78 9.01 -19.90
N PRO A 54 12.71 9.02 -21.24
CA PRO A 54 11.61 8.40 -21.97
C PRO A 54 11.49 6.92 -21.62
N LEU A 55 10.28 6.38 -21.78
CA LEU A 55 9.98 5.02 -21.37
C LEU A 55 10.62 4.00 -22.33
N ASN A 56 11.54 3.18 -21.81
CA ASN A 56 12.10 2.06 -22.56
C ASN A 56 11.25 0.80 -22.34
N LEU A 57 10.27 0.59 -23.23
CA LEU A 57 9.34 -0.55 -23.15
C LEU A 57 10.03 -1.93 -23.16
N PRO A 58 11.00 -2.22 -24.05
CA PRO A 58 11.74 -3.48 -24.00
C PRO A 58 12.44 -3.73 -22.65
N ALA A 59 13.09 -2.71 -22.09
CA ALA A 59 13.76 -2.83 -20.80
C ALA A 59 12.75 -3.02 -19.64
N LEU A 60 11.63 -2.29 -19.67
CA LEU A 60 10.55 -2.46 -18.69
C LEU A 60 9.99 -3.89 -18.74
N ARG A 61 9.70 -4.39 -19.95
CA ARG A 61 9.18 -5.74 -20.17
C ARG A 61 10.14 -6.79 -19.61
N ALA A 62 11.42 -6.72 -19.98
CA ALA A 62 12.44 -7.64 -19.49
C ALA A 62 12.56 -7.60 -17.96
N GLY A 63 12.48 -6.40 -17.37
CA GLY A 63 12.47 -6.21 -15.91
C GLY A 63 11.27 -6.87 -15.23
N ILE A 64 10.06 -6.71 -15.79
CA ILE A 64 8.84 -7.36 -15.28
C ILE A 64 8.96 -8.88 -15.37
N GLU A 65 9.33 -9.42 -16.53
CA GLU A 65 9.50 -10.86 -16.74
C GLU A 65 10.49 -11.48 -15.74
N ALA A 66 11.61 -10.79 -15.47
CA ALA A 66 12.58 -11.22 -14.47
C ALA A 66 12.00 -11.26 -13.05
N GLN A 67 11.09 -10.35 -12.68
CA GLN A 67 10.44 -10.37 -11.37
C GLN A 67 9.33 -11.41 -11.28
N LEU A 68 8.55 -11.62 -12.35
CA LEU A 68 7.51 -12.65 -12.39
C LEU A 68 8.07 -14.04 -12.10
N ALA A 69 9.29 -14.34 -12.54
CA ALA A 69 9.97 -15.60 -12.23
C ALA A 69 10.19 -15.82 -10.73
N ARG A 70 10.27 -14.75 -9.94
CA ARG A 70 10.61 -14.78 -8.50
C ARG A 70 9.39 -14.79 -7.59
N TYR A 71 8.24 -14.31 -8.08
CA TYR A 71 7.03 -14.12 -7.29
C TYR A 71 5.85 -14.89 -7.90
N PRO A 72 5.59 -16.15 -7.47
CA PRO A 72 4.58 -17.02 -8.05
C PRO A 72 3.17 -16.41 -8.12
N HIS A 73 2.74 -15.66 -7.10
CA HIS A 73 1.41 -15.04 -7.09
C HIS A 73 1.18 -14.02 -8.22
N PHE A 74 2.23 -13.35 -8.70
CA PHE A 74 2.10 -12.45 -9.86
C PHE A 74 1.89 -13.21 -11.18
N ARG A 75 2.04 -14.54 -11.15
CA ARG A 75 1.74 -15.46 -12.25
C ARG A 75 0.51 -16.33 -11.95
N SER A 76 -0.33 -15.90 -11.02
CA SER A 76 -1.53 -16.64 -10.62
C SER A 76 -2.78 -15.79 -10.74
N ILE A 77 -3.89 -16.45 -11.05
CA ILE A 77 -5.24 -15.89 -10.98
C ILE A 77 -5.94 -16.37 -9.70
N GLN A 78 -7.03 -15.71 -9.34
CA GLN A 78 -7.86 -16.12 -8.21
C GLN A 78 -9.09 -16.87 -8.71
N VAL A 79 -9.27 -18.09 -8.21
CA VAL A 79 -10.40 -18.95 -8.54
C VAL A 79 -11.09 -19.38 -7.26
N THR A 80 -12.42 -19.33 -7.27
CA THR A 80 -13.24 -19.86 -6.18
C THR A 80 -13.40 -21.36 -6.37
N ASP A 81 -13.04 -22.15 -5.36
CA ASP A 81 -13.23 -23.60 -5.39
C ASP A 81 -14.70 -24.01 -5.16
N ARG A 82 -14.97 -25.31 -5.10
CA ARG A 82 -16.33 -25.84 -4.90
C ARG A 82 -16.90 -25.52 -3.52
N ASP A 83 -16.05 -25.24 -2.54
CA ASP A 83 -16.41 -24.93 -1.15
C ASP A 83 -16.61 -23.42 -0.94
N GLY A 84 -16.43 -22.61 -1.99
CA GLY A 84 -16.57 -21.15 -1.94
C GLY A 84 -15.29 -20.42 -1.54
N GLU A 85 -14.18 -21.14 -1.43
CA GLU A 85 -12.90 -20.59 -0.95
C GLU A 85 -12.07 -20.05 -2.12
N LEU A 86 -11.56 -18.83 -1.98
CA LEU A 86 -10.63 -18.24 -2.95
C LEU A 86 -9.25 -18.90 -2.86
N ARG A 87 -8.74 -19.37 -4.01
CA ARG A 87 -7.43 -20.01 -4.17
C ARG A 87 -6.65 -19.40 -5.32
N TRP A 88 -5.32 -19.48 -5.23
CA TRP A 88 -4.41 -19.09 -6.30
C TRP A 88 -4.22 -20.22 -7.29
N LEU A 89 -4.44 -19.95 -8.58
CA LEU A 89 -4.19 -20.89 -9.66
C LEU A 89 -3.10 -20.32 -10.59
N PRO A 90 -1.94 -20.99 -10.74
CA PRO A 90 -0.91 -20.56 -11.68
C PRO A 90 -1.45 -20.47 -13.11
N THR A 91 -1.00 -19.46 -13.85
CA THR A 91 -1.38 -19.22 -15.25
C THR A 91 -0.18 -18.77 -16.08
N THR A 92 -0.33 -18.84 -17.40
CA THR A 92 0.63 -18.24 -18.33
C THR A 92 0.32 -16.76 -18.45
N VAL A 93 1.31 -15.92 -18.16
CA VAL A 93 1.16 -14.45 -18.21
C VAL A 93 1.57 -13.94 -19.57
N ASN A 94 0.68 -13.22 -20.24
CA ASN A 94 1.05 -12.38 -21.37
C ASN A 94 1.30 -10.95 -20.88
N VAL A 95 2.57 -10.56 -20.74
CA VAL A 95 2.96 -9.25 -20.19
C VAL A 95 2.35 -8.09 -20.96
N ASP A 96 2.19 -8.21 -22.28
CA ASP A 96 1.65 -7.14 -23.11
C ASP A 96 0.20 -6.77 -22.75
N ASN A 97 -0.59 -7.72 -22.23
CA ASN A 97 -1.94 -7.45 -21.71
C ASN A 97 -1.94 -6.57 -20.46
N HIS A 98 -0.83 -6.54 -19.72
CA HIS A 98 -0.68 -5.77 -18.49
C HIS A 98 0.02 -4.43 -18.72
N LEU A 99 0.54 -4.16 -19.93
CA LEU A 99 1.18 -2.89 -20.30
C LEU A 99 0.18 -1.99 -21.06
N ILE A 100 -0.59 -1.22 -20.30
CA ILE A 100 -1.67 -0.39 -20.80
C ILE A 100 -1.14 1.01 -21.16
N ARG A 101 -1.34 1.43 -22.40
CA ARG A 101 -1.13 2.83 -22.83
C ARG A 101 -2.48 3.53 -22.97
N PRO A 102 -2.89 4.35 -22.00
CA PRO A 102 -4.19 4.98 -22.05
C PRO A 102 -4.25 6.06 -23.13
N THR A 103 -5.36 6.08 -23.86
CA THR A 103 -5.69 7.18 -24.77
C THR A 103 -6.25 8.33 -23.95
N LEU A 104 -5.46 9.40 -23.82
CA LEU A 104 -5.87 10.64 -23.17
C LEU A 104 -6.22 11.70 -24.21
N ASP A 105 -7.05 12.68 -23.84
CA ASP A 105 -7.33 13.85 -24.67
C ASP A 105 -6.04 14.68 -24.86
N PRO A 106 -5.52 14.82 -26.09
CA PRO A 106 -4.30 15.59 -26.36
C PRO A 106 -4.39 17.05 -25.92
N ALA A 107 -5.58 17.67 -26.00
CA ALA A 107 -5.77 19.06 -25.58
C ALA A 107 -5.66 19.20 -24.05
N ALA A 108 -6.23 18.25 -23.30
CA ALA A 108 -6.11 18.21 -21.85
C ALA A 108 -4.65 17.97 -21.39
N VAL A 109 -3.94 17.06 -22.06
CA VAL A 109 -2.52 16.79 -21.79
C VAL A 109 -1.67 18.04 -22.07
N ALA A 110 -1.86 18.71 -23.21
CA ALA A 110 -1.12 19.92 -23.55
C ALA A 110 -1.39 21.08 -22.57
N ALA A 111 -2.62 21.19 -22.06
CA ALA A 111 -2.99 22.24 -21.10
C ALA A 111 -2.41 21.99 -19.70
N ASN A 112 -2.45 20.75 -19.21
CA ASN A 112 -1.91 20.37 -17.90
C ASN A 112 -1.61 18.85 -17.84
N PRO A 113 -0.36 18.44 -18.15
CA PRO A 113 0.01 17.03 -18.18
C PRO A 113 -0.16 16.33 -16.82
N ASP A 114 0.24 16.99 -15.73
CA ASP A 114 0.11 16.46 -14.37
C ASP A 114 -1.35 16.19 -14.02
N LYS A 115 -2.25 17.14 -14.31
CA LYS A 115 -3.67 16.98 -14.06
C LYS A 115 -4.27 15.85 -14.91
N ALA A 116 -3.83 15.70 -16.17
CA ALA A 116 -4.29 14.61 -17.03
C ALA A 116 -3.93 13.23 -16.45
N VAL A 117 -2.72 13.08 -15.90
CA VAL A 117 -2.31 11.86 -15.17
C VAL A 117 -3.14 11.69 -13.89
N GLU A 118 -3.29 12.72 -13.06
CA GLU A 118 -4.09 12.68 -11.83
C GLU A 118 -5.57 12.32 -12.12
N ASP A 119 -6.14 12.85 -13.20
CA ASP A 119 -7.50 12.54 -13.66
C ASP A 119 -7.58 11.08 -14.08
N TYR A 120 -6.71 10.59 -14.95
CA TYR A 120 -6.72 9.19 -15.36
C TYR A 120 -6.57 8.23 -14.18
N VAL A 121 -5.58 8.47 -13.32
CA VAL A 121 -5.31 7.66 -12.13
C VAL A 121 -6.51 7.64 -11.18
N ALA A 122 -7.20 8.77 -11.02
CA ALA A 122 -8.42 8.81 -10.22
C ALA A 122 -9.50 7.88 -10.79
N SER A 123 -9.60 7.73 -12.12
CA SER A 123 -10.59 6.82 -12.74
C SER A 123 -10.30 5.34 -12.48
N LEU A 124 -9.03 4.97 -12.27
CA LEU A 124 -8.65 3.60 -11.93
C LEU A 124 -9.27 3.11 -10.61
N SER A 125 -9.64 4.03 -9.70
CA SER A 125 -10.27 3.68 -8.44
C SER A 125 -11.69 3.11 -8.57
N THR A 126 -12.33 3.28 -9.73
CA THR A 126 -13.71 2.85 -10.00
C THR A 126 -13.82 1.82 -11.12
N LEU A 127 -12.76 1.63 -11.90
CA LEU A 127 -12.77 0.66 -13.00
C LEU A 127 -12.55 -0.75 -12.46
N PRO A 128 -13.29 -1.78 -12.93
CA PRO A 128 -13.00 -3.16 -12.54
C PRO A 128 -11.66 -3.62 -13.12
N MET A 129 -11.06 -4.64 -12.51
CA MET A 129 -9.88 -5.34 -13.02
C MET A 129 -10.30 -6.73 -13.54
N ASP A 130 -9.72 -7.18 -14.65
CA ASP A 130 -10.04 -8.48 -15.23
C ASP A 130 -9.48 -9.62 -14.36
N ARG A 131 -10.39 -10.35 -13.69
CA ARG A 131 -10.03 -11.48 -12.81
C ARG A 131 -9.60 -12.74 -13.57
N SER A 132 -9.71 -12.76 -14.91
CA SER A 132 -9.17 -13.84 -15.75
C SER A 132 -7.66 -13.74 -15.96
N GLN A 133 -7.06 -12.61 -15.59
CA GLN A 133 -5.62 -12.35 -15.66
C GLN A 133 -5.05 -12.11 -14.24
N PRO A 134 -3.73 -12.27 -14.05
CA PRO A 134 -3.10 -11.85 -12.80
C PRO A 134 -3.43 -10.40 -12.45
N LEU A 135 -3.73 -10.13 -11.17
CA LEU A 135 -4.37 -8.88 -10.75
C LEU A 135 -3.38 -7.71 -10.56
N TRP A 136 -2.64 -7.37 -11.61
CA TRP A 136 -1.74 -6.21 -11.66
C TRP A 136 -1.69 -5.61 -13.06
N GLU A 137 -1.54 -4.30 -13.15
CA GLU A 137 -1.51 -3.53 -14.41
C GLU A 137 -0.47 -2.42 -14.32
N PHE A 138 0.23 -2.15 -15.42
CA PHE A 138 1.06 -0.97 -15.63
C PHE A 138 0.36 -0.03 -16.62
N HIS A 139 0.07 1.19 -16.21
CA HIS A 139 -0.46 2.23 -17.07
C HIS A 139 0.65 3.24 -17.38
N LEU A 140 0.97 3.39 -18.66
CA LEU A 140 2.20 4.02 -19.13
C LEU A 140 1.90 5.35 -19.81
N PHE A 141 2.49 6.44 -19.30
CA PHE A 141 2.34 7.80 -19.81
C PHE A 141 3.67 8.26 -20.42
N ASP A 142 3.73 8.24 -21.75
CA ASP A 142 4.93 8.58 -22.51
C ASP A 142 4.89 10.07 -22.94
N PHE A 143 4.78 10.94 -21.96
CA PHE A 143 4.86 12.40 -22.13
C PHE A 143 5.39 13.04 -20.84
N PRO A 144 6.08 14.19 -20.94
CA PRO A 144 6.64 14.86 -19.78
C PRO A 144 5.55 15.48 -18.90
N THR A 145 5.73 15.35 -17.59
CA THR A 145 5.00 16.07 -16.53
C THR A 145 5.92 17.08 -15.86
N SER A 146 5.42 17.86 -14.90
CA SER A 146 6.25 18.79 -14.13
C SER A 146 7.42 18.11 -13.40
N GLU A 147 7.31 16.81 -13.15
CA GLU A 147 8.12 16.06 -12.21
C GLU A 147 8.93 14.91 -12.84
N ALA A 148 8.60 14.52 -14.07
CA ALA A 148 9.18 13.37 -14.78
C ALA A 148 9.06 13.50 -16.29
N THR A 149 9.96 12.87 -17.05
CA THR A 149 9.90 12.79 -18.51
C THR A 149 8.91 11.73 -19.00
N SER A 150 8.75 10.66 -18.22
CA SER A 150 7.69 9.67 -18.40
C SER A 150 7.16 9.23 -17.04
N THR A 151 5.90 8.81 -16.99
CA THR A 151 5.25 8.37 -15.76
C THR A 151 4.64 6.98 -15.95
N ALA A 152 4.69 6.15 -14.93
CA ALA A 152 3.98 4.87 -14.88
C ALA A 152 3.10 4.82 -13.62
N ALA A 153 1.84 4.44 -13.79
CA ALA A 153 0.97 4.05 -12.68
C ALA A 153 0.88 2.53 -12.61
N ILE A 154 1.28 1.94 -11.49
CA ILE A 154 1.09 0.51 -11.23
C ILE A 154 -0.17 0.36 -10.40
N ARG A 155 -1.10 -0.45 -10.88
CA ARG A 155 -2.30 -0.84 -10.15
C ARG A 155 -2.19 -2.31 -9.76
N VAL A 156 -2.27 -2.61 -8.48
CA VAL A 156 -2.09 -3.98 -7.95
C VAL A 156 -3.21 -4.32 -6.98
N HIS A 157 -3.83 -5.48 -7.11
CA HIS A 157 -4.81 -5.94 -6.13
C HIS A 157 -4.14 -6.27 -4.79
N HIS A 158 -4.74 -5.86 -3.68
CA HIS A 158 -4.15 -5.93 -2.34
C HIS A 158 -3.90 -7.36 -1.85
N SER A 159 -4.49 -8.36 -2.49
CA SER A 159 -4.18 -9.76 -2.23
C SER A 159 -2.75 -10.16 -2.61
N LEU A 160 -2.10 -9.44 -3.53
CA LEU A 160 -0.73 -9.73 -3.97
C LEU A 160 0.32 -9.22 -2.97
N GLY A 161 -0.04 -8.25 -2.13
CA GLY A 161 0.86 -7.72 -1.12
C GLY A 161 0.30 -6.48 -0.44
N ASP A 162 0.81 -6.21 0.75
CA ASP A 162 0.58 -4.95 1.44
C ASP A 162 1.53 -3.86 0.92
N GLY A 163 1.23 -2.59 1.23
CA GLY A 163 2.00 -1.45 0.74
C GLY A 163 3.51 -1.55 1.01
N MET A 164 3.92 -2.10 2.16
CA MET A 164 5.35 -2.28 2.48
C MET A 164 6.02 -3.37 1.65
N SER A 165 5.35 -4.50 1.40
CA SER A 165 5.92 -5.57 0.55
C SER A 165 6.03 -5.09 -0.89
N LEU A 166 5.03 -4.36 -1.39
CA LEU A 166 5.06 -3.79 -2.74
C LEU A 166 6.17 -2.73 -2.87
N LEU A 167 6.32 -1.83 -1.90
CA LEU A 167 7.41 -0.85 -1.90
C LEU A 167 8.79 -1.54 -1.89
N THR A 168 8.95 -2.61 -1.10
CA THR A 168 10.21 -3.36 -1.05
C THR A 168 10.51 -4.06 -2.37
N LEU A 169 9.48 -4.64 -3.01
CA LEU A 169 9.59 -5.22 -4.34
C LEU A 169 10.08 -4.17 -5.35
N LEU A 170 9.44 -3.01 -5.39
CA LEU A 170 9.83 -1.93 -6.31
C LEU A 170 11.27 -1.45 -6.04
N MET A 171 11.67 -1.33 -4.77
CA MET A 171 13.05 -1.00 -4.39
C MET A 171 14.07 -2.07 -4.80
N ALA A 172 13.68 -3.35 -4.80
CA ALA A 172 14.52 -4.44 -5.30
C ALA A 172 14.61 -4.46 -6.84
N CYS A 173 13.73 -3.74 -7.53
CA CYS A 173 13.76 -3.55 -8.98
C CYS A 173 14.58 -2.32 -9.41
N THR A 174 15.07 -1.52 -8.47
CA THR A 174 15.84 -0.30 -8.74
C THR A 174 17.28 -0.42 -8.24
N ARG A 175 18.11 0.55 -8.62
CA ARG A 175 19.50 0.67 -8.18
C ARG A 175 19.71 1.98 -7.45
N SER A 176 20.71 2.02 -6.58
CA SER A 176 21.07 3.24 -5.85
C SER A 176 21.49 4.33 -6.82
N ALA A 177 20.97 5.55 -6.60
CA ALA A 177 21.37 6.72 -7.38
C ALA A 177 22.84 7.11 -7.17
N ALA A 178 23.41 6.78 -6.01
CA ALA A 178 24.82 7.05 -5.69
C ALA A 178 25.77 5.95 -6.22
N ASP A 179 25.28 4.72 -6.38
CA ASP A 179 26.06 3.58 -6.89
C ASP A 179 25.14 2.62 -7.65
N PRO A 180 25.13 2.67 -9.00
CA PRO A 180 24.26 1.83 -9.83
C PRO A 180 24.46 0.32 -9.68
N THR A 181 25.57 -0.13 -9.07
CA THR A 181 25.82 -1.56 -8.81
C THR A 181 25.07 -2.08 -7.58
N ARG A 182 24.67 -1.18 -6.67
CA ARG A 182 24.05 -1.54 -5.40
C ARG A 182 22.53 -1.38 -5.43
N LEU A 183 21.86 -2.18 -4.60
CA LEU A 183 20.46 -1.94 -4.28
C LEU A 183 20.33 -0.70 -3.38
N PRO A 184 19.21 0.03 -3.44
CA PRO A 184 18.96 1.11 -2.50
C PRO A 184 18.94 0.59 -1.06
N ALA A 185 19.73 1.22 -0.19
CA ALA A 185 19.75 0.88 1.23
C ALA A 185 18.60 1.58 1.95
N MET A 186 17.85 0.82 2.75
CA MET A 186 16.95 1.43 3.73
C MET A 186 17.76 1.91 4.94
N PRO A 187 17.39 3.06 5.54
CA PRO A 187 18.06 3.53 6.75
C PRO A 187 17.92 2.48 7.88
N PRO A 188 18.95 2.35 8.73
CA PRO A 188 18.87 1.43 9.86
C PRO A 188 17.72 1.84 10.78
N LEU A 189 17.06 0.85 11.38
CA LEU A 189 16.07 1.12 12.42
C LEU A 189 16.73 1.87 13.58
N PRO A 190 16.05 2.88 14.16
CA PRO A 190 16.53 3.49 15.39
C PRO A 190 16.68 2.41 16.47
N THR A 191 17.82 2.43 17.16
CA THR A 191 18.07 1.53 18.29
C THR A 191 17.03 1.79 19.37
N ARG A 192 16.34 0.75 19.82
CA ARG A 192 15.38 0.86 20.92
C ARG A 192 16.16 1.03 22.22
N THR A 193 16.07 2.21 22.84
CA THR A 193 16.85 2.59 24.03
C THR A 193 16.10 2.46 25.36
N GLY A 194 14.81 2.14 25.33
CA GLY A 194 14.00 2.02 26.55
C GLY A 194 14.50 0.92 27.49
N ALA A 195 14.26 1.09 28.80
CA ALA A 195 14.74 0.19 29.86
C ALA A 195 14.39 -1.29 29.62
N ILE A 196 13.25 -1.58 29.01
CA ILE A 196 12.79 -2.93 28.63
C ILE A 196 13.78 -3.64 27.69
N TYR A 197 14.44 -2.90 26.80
CA TYR A 197 15.37 -3.44 25.81
C TYR A 197 16.79 -3.58 26.36
N GLN A 198 17.09 -2.99 27.51
CA GLN A 198 18.40 -3.05 28.15
C GLN A 198 18.37 -4.03 29.31
N ARG A 199 18.68 -5.30 29.04
CA ARG A 199 18.75 -6.31 30.10
C ARG A 199 19.86 -5.94 31.10
N PRO A 200 19.56 -5.83 32.40
CA PRO A 200 20.58 -5.49 33.39
C PRO A 200 21.66 -6.59 33.42
N ARG A 201 22.92 -6.17 33.58
CA ARG A 201 24.05 -7.10 33.71
C ARG A 201 23.90 -7.90 35.02
N PRO A 202 24.40 -9.15 35.10
CA PRO A 202 24.36 -9.94 36.33
C PRO A 202 25.02 -9.24 37.53
N SER A 203 26.04 -8.41 37.27
CA SER A 203 26.75 -7.60 38.26
C SER A 203 26.01 -6.33 38.71
N ALA A 204 24.87 -5.99 38.10
CA ALA A 204 24.13 -4.75 38.39
C ALA A 204 23.29 -4.83 39.68
N GLY A 205 23.20 -6.00 40.29
CA GLY A 205 22.51 -6.22 41.56
C GLY A 205 20.98 -6.30 41.45
N VAL A 206 20.36 -6.62 42.58
CA VAL A 206 18.90 -6.90 42.68
C VAL A 206 18.05 -5.68 42.34
N LEU A 207 18.49 -4.47 42.72
CA LEU A 207 17.75 -3.23 42.44
C LEU A 207 17.61 -2.97 40.93
N ALA A 208 18.67 -3.18 40.16
CA ALA A 208 18.62 -3.01 38.70
C ALA A 208 17.69 -4.03 38.04
N PHE A 209 17.67 -5.27 38.56
CA PHE A 209 16.73 -6.29 38.12
C PHE A 209 15.27 -5.90 38.43
N LEU A 210 14.98 -5.42 39.65
CA LEU A 210 13.65 -4.97 40.03
C LEU A 210 13.18 -3.77 39.19
N ALA A 211 14.04 -2.78 38.92
CA ALA A 211 13.72 -1.65 38.06
C ALA A 211 13.42 -2.08 36.62
N TRP A 212 14.16 -3.06 36.10
CA TRP A 212 13.90 -3.66 34.80
C TRP A 212 12.54 -4.38 34.76
N VAL A 213 12.23 -5.21 35.77
CA VAL A 213 10.91 -5.86 35.90
C VAL A 213 9.79 -4.82 36.04
N TRP A 214 9.99 -3.78 36.84
CA TRP A 214 9.03 -2.69 37.00
C TRP A 214 8.73 -1.99 35.67
N SER A 215 9.71 -1.86 34.78
CA SER A 215 9.50 -1.28 33.46
C SER A 215 8.52 -2.09 32.61
N PHE A 216 8.46 -3.41 32.76
CA PHE A 216 7.43 -4.25 32.13
C PHE A 216 6.05 -4.04 32.74
N VAL A 217 5.96 -3.89 34.06
CA VAL A 217 4.69 -3.61 34.76
C VAL A 217 4.12 -2.28 34.28
N VAL A 218 4.96 -1.25 34.22
CA VAL A 218 4.58 0.08 33.70
C VAL A 218 4.13 -0.01 32.24
N LEU A 219 4.85 -0.73 31.38
CA LEU A 219 4.42 -0.94 30.00
C LEU A 219 3.07 -1.67 29.90
N ALA A 220 2.89 -2.75 30.67
CA ALA A 220 1.64 -3.50 30.68
C ALA A 220 0.47 -2.61 31.11
N TRP A 221 0.66 -1.80 32.17
CA TRP A 221 -0.33 -0.83 32.62
C TRP A 221 -0.67 0.20 31.55
N HIS A 222 0.33 0.85 30.93
CA HIS A 222 0.09 1.80 29.85
C HIS A 222 -0.60 1.14 28.65
N THR A 223 -0.22 -0.08 28.30
CA THR A 223 -0.88 -0.84 27.23
C THR A 223 -2.35 -1.08 27.54
N VAL A 224 -2.69 -1.46 28.77
CA VAL A 224 -4.09 -1.63 29.20
C VAL A 224 -4.84 -0.31 29.11
N VAL A 225 -4.27 0.78 29.63
CA VAL A 225 -4.87 2.12 29.56
C VAL A 225 -5.10 2.55 28.11
N ASP A 226 -4.12 2.34 27.23
CA ASP A 226 -4.20 2.69 25.81
C ASP A 226 -5.26 1.86 25.08
N VAL A 227 -5.32 0.55 25.33
CA VAL A 227 -6.33 -0.34 24.73
C VAL A 227 -7.73 0.05 25.20
N VAL A 228 -7.92 0.25 26.51
CA VAL A 228 -9.21 0.68 27.07
C VAL A 228 -9.59 2.06 26.53
N GLY A 229 -8.65 3.02 26.49
CA GLY A 229 -8.86 4.35 25.95
C GLY A 229 -9.20 4.35 24.45
N PHE A 230 -8.57 3.48 23.67
CA PHE A 230 -8.86 3.28 22.25
C PHE A 230 -10.29 2.76 22.04
N PHE A 231 -10.68 1.68 22.72
CA PHE A 231 -12.04 1.15 22.63
C PHE A 231 -13.08 2.14 23.16
N ALA A 232 -12.79 2.84 24.26
CA ALA A 232 -13.66 3.88 24.77
C ALA A 232 -13.83 5.03 23.76
N THR A 233 -12.76 5.39 23.06
CA THR A 233 -12.81 6.41 21.99
C THR A 233 -13.70 5.97 20.83
N ILE A 234 -13.57 4.71 20.39
CA ILE A 234 -14.40 4.18 19.31
C ILE A 234 -15.87 4.09 19.72
N LEU A 235 -16.15 3.62 20.94
CA LEU A 235 -17.51 3.33 21.39
C LEU A 235 -18.28 4.59 21.83
N PHE A 236 -17.61 5.55 22.47
CA PHE A 236 -18.29 6.66 23.15
C PHE A 236 -18.03 8.03 22.54
N LEU A 237 -16.88 8.24 21.87
CA LEU A 237 -16.56 9.54 21.29
C LEU A 237 -17.06 9.65 19.85
N LYS A 238 -18.15 10.40 19.64
CA LYS A 238 -18.58 10.78 18.29
C LYS A 238 -17.57 11.76 17.67
N ASP A 239 -17.20 11.52 16.41
CA ASP A 239 -16.43 12.50 15.65
C ASP A 239 -17.33 13.70 15.29
N PRO A 240 -16.79 14.93 15.40
CA PRO A 240 -17.50 16.13 14.94
C PRO A 240 -17.93 15.98 13.48
N HIS A 241 -19.05 16.60 13.13
CA HIS A 241 -19.49 16.66 11.74
C HIS A 241 -18.56 17.58 10.95
N THR A 242 -17.60 16.97 10.26
CA THR A 242 -16.68 17.65 9.34
C THR A 242 -16.94 17.16 7.92
N LEU A 243 -16.43 17.89 6.92
CA LEU A 243 -16.48 17.48 5.51
C LEU A 243 -15.79 16.13 5.24
N PHE A 244 -14.95 15.67 6.17
CA PHE A 244 -14.22 14.40 6.08
C PHE A 244 -15.02 13.22 6.62
N LYS A 245 -16.10 13.47 7.36
CA LYS A 245 -17.00 12.43 7.86
C LYS A 245 -17.91 12.00 6.71
N ARG A 246 -17.67 10.79 6.19
CA ARG A 246 -18.45 10.23 5.08
C ARG A 246 -19.88 9.97 5.55
N VAL A 247 -20.86 10.62 4.90
CA VAL A 247 -22.28 10.53 5.28
C VAL A 247 -22.96 9.29 4.70
N ASN A 248 -22.51 8.82 3.52
CA ASN A 248 -23.11 7.66 2.83
C ASN A 248 -22.04 6.60 2.51
N HIS A 249 -22.23 5.39 3.06
CA HIS A 249 -21.33 4.24 2.89
C HIS A 249 -21.55 3.45 1.58
N ALA A 250 -22.60 3.76 0.81
CA ALA A 250 -23.11 2.90 -0.25
C ALA A 250 -22.48 3.11 -1.64
N GLU A 251 -21.84 4.26 -1.92
CA GLU A 251 -21.35 4.57 -3.27
C GLU A 251 -19.83 4.42 -3.40
N THR A 252 -19.40 3.63 -4.39
CA THR A 252 -18.04 3.59 -4.91
C THR A 252 -17.72 4.93 -5.59
N GLN A 253 -17.28 5.89 -4.78
CA GLN A 253 -16.87 7.20 -5.28
C GLN A 253 -15.45 7.15 -5.85
N ARG A 254 -15.28 7.84 -6.98
CA ARG A 254 -13.98 8.08 -7.60
C ARG A 254 -13.05 8.75 -6.58
N LYS A 255 -11.93 8.10 -6.28
CA LYS A 255 -10.90 8.63 -5.39
C LYS A 255 -9.98 9.56 -6.18
N ARG A 256 -9.79 10.78 -5.69
CA ARG A 256 -8.79 11.71 -6.24
C ARG A 256 -7.44 11.44 -5.56
N ILE A 257 -6.43 11.13 -6.35
CA ILE A 257 -5.04 10.96 -5.87
C ILE A 257 -4.24 12.17 -6.34
N VAL A 258 -3.61 12.86 -5.39
CA VAL A 258 -2.76 14.03 -5.64
C VAL A 258 -1.48 13.82 -4.85
N HIS A 259 -0.33 14.08 -5.47
CA HIS A 259 0.97 14.06 -4.79
C HIS A 259 1.64 15.43 -4.87
N ARG A 260 2.41 15.80 -3.85
CA ARG A 260 3.25 16.99 -3.85
C ARG A 260 4.56 16.68 -3.17
N ARG A 261 5.65 17.26 -3.66
CA ARG A 261 6.98 17.16 -3.05
C ARG A 261 7.13 18.21 -1.94
N LEU A 262 7.80 17.81 -0.87
CA LEU A 262 8.22 18.68 0.22
C LEU A 262 9.73 18.55 0.40
N SER A 263 10.42 19.66 0.63
CA SER A 263 11.85 19.65 0.94
C SER A 263 12.08 18.93 2.27
N LEU A 264 12.93 17.90 2.24
CA LEU A 264 13.31 17.20 3.47
C LEU A 264 14.12 18.11 4.41
N ASP A 265 14.83 19.08 3.86
CA ASP A 265 15.62 20.03 4.65
C ASP A 265 14.71 21.00 5.42
N ASP A 266 13.63 21.46 4.80
CA ASP A 266 12.61 22.29 5.47
C ASP A 266 11.92 21.50 6.58
N VAL A 267 11.58 20.24 6.32
CA VAL A 267 10.99 19.34 7.33
C VAL A 267 11.96 19.14 8.50
N LYS A 268 13.26 18.93 8.24
CA LYS A 268 14.28 18.80 9.28
C LYS A 268 14.50 20.11 10.05
N PHE A 269 14.42 21.25 9.38
CA PHE A 269 14.53 22.57 10.00
C PHE A 269 13.41 22.76 11.02
N VAL A 270 12.15 22.55 10.63
CA VAL A 270 10.98 22.66 11.53
C VAL A 270 11.07 21.65 12.67
N LYS A 271 11.42 20.40 12.35
CA LYS A 271 11.63 19.33 13.34
C LYS A 271 12.59 19.80 14.45
N ASN A 272 13.74 20.34 14.07
CA ASN A 272 14.78 20.75 15.01
C ASN A 272 14.35 22.00 15.82
N ALA A 273 13.74 22.99 15.16
CA ALA A 273 13.25 24.20 15.82
C ALA A 273 12.15 23.89 16.87
N MET A 274 11.25 22.96 16.55
CA MET A 274 10.12 22.56 17.40
C MET A 274 10.46 21.42 18.38
N LYS A 275 11.69 20.89 18.34
CA LYS A 275 12.15 19.74 19.14
C LYS A 275 11.23 18.51 19.04
N CYS A 276 10.73 18.22 17.83
CA CYS A 276 9.84 17.09 17.55
C CYS A 276 10.48 16.09 16.58
N THR A 277 9.70 15.14 16.04
CA THR A 277 10.12 14.17 15.03
C THR A 277 9.65 14.56 13.63
N VAL A 278 10.21 13.92 12.59
CA VAL A 278 9.75 14.11 11.20
C VAL A 278 8.25 13.81 11.06
N ASN A 279 7.78 12.75 11.72
CA ASN A 279 6.37 12.38 11.67
C ASN A 279 5.47 13.45 12.28
N ASP A 280 5.89 14.09 13.38
CA ASP A 280 5.13 15.17 14.01
C ASP A 280 4.97 16.37 13.08
N VAL A 281 6.04 16.72 12.34
CA VAL A 281 5.98 17.78 11.32
C VAL A 281 5.00 17.40 10.21
N LEU A 282 5.06 16.18 9.69
CA LEU A 282 4.17 15.73 8.60
C LEU A 282 2.70 15.65 9.04
N ILE A 283 2.42 15.23 10.28
CA ILE A 283 1.08 15.25 10.86
C ILE A 283 0.59 16.69 11.01
N GLY A 284 1.43 17.60 11.48
CA GLY A 284 1.11 19.04 11.58
C GLY A 284 0.77 19.67 10.23
N VAL A 285 1.56 19.38 9.19
CA VAL A 285 1.30 19.82 7.81
C VAL A 285 -0.03 19.25 7.30
N THR A 286 -0.30 17.97 7.54
CA THR A 286 -1.54 17.31 7.13
C THR A 286 -2.74 17.94 7.83
N TYR A 287 -2.66 18.17 9.14
CA TYR A 287 -3.69 18.84 9.92
C TYR A 287 -3.95 20.26 9.41
N ALA A 288 -2.90 21.06 9.18
CA ALA A 288 -3.03 22.42 8.67
C ALA A 288 -3.69 22.43 7.26
N ALA A 289 -3.33 21.49 6.39
CA ALA A 289 -3.92 21.36 5.07
C ALA A 289 -5.42 20.99 5.12
N LEU A 290 -5.78 20.00 5.95
CA LEU A 290 -7.18 19.58 6.15
C LEU A 290 -8.01 20.70 6.79
N SER A 291 -7.47 21.39 7.79
CA SER A 291 -8.12 22.54 8.43
C SER A 291 -8.40 23.66 7.43
N ARG A 292 -7.39 24.10 6.67
CA ARG A 292 -7.56 25.12 5.62
C ARG A 292 -8.56 24.70 4.55
N TYR A 293 -8.51 23.44 4.12
CA TYR A 293 -9.46 22.91 3.14
C TYR A 293 -10.90 22.95 3.68
N HIS A 294 -11.09 22.55 4.94
CA HIS A 294 -12.39 22.54 5.59
C HIS A 294 -12.99 23.95 5.64
N PHE A 295 -12.28 24.92 6.22
CA PHE A 295 -12.78 26.31 6.33
C PHE A 295 -13.07 26.93 4.98
N ARG A 296 -12.17 26.75 4.00
CA ARG A 296 -12.38 27.23 2.63
C ARG A 296 -13.64 26.66 1.98
N LYS A 297 -13.97 25.39 2.25
CA LYS A 297 -15.14 24.72 1.64
C LYS A 297 -16.44 24.97 2.40
N SER A 298 -16.38 25.16 3.70
CA SER A 298 -17.55 25.49 4.53
C SER A 298 -18.00 26.95 4.36
N GLY A 299 -17.16 27.82 3.76
CA GLY A 299 -17.43 29.26 3.67
C GLY A 299 -17.26 29.99 5.01
N GLU A 300 -16.77 29.29 6.03
CA GLU A 300 -16.52 29.82 7.36
C GLU A 300 -15.20 30.61 7.34
N THR A 301 -15.28 31.91 7.64
CA THR A 301 -14.14 32.83 7.61
C THR A 301 -13.37 32.88 8.93
N ASP A 302 -13.90 32.25 9.98
CA ASP A 302 -13.24 32.20 11.28
C ASP A 302 -12.15 31.12 11.30
N THR A 303 -10.91 31.55 11.03
CA THR A 303 -9.73 30.69 11.05
C THR A 303 -9.26 30.31 12.46
N HIS A 304 -9.87 30.86 13.52
CA HIS A 304 -9.54 30.54 14.90
C HIS A 304 -10.36 29.37 15.46
N LYS A 305 -11.41 28.94 14.76
CA LYS A 305 -12.12 27.70 15.10
C LYS A 305 -11.18 26.52 14.89
N GLU A 306 -11.07 25.67 15.90
CA GLU A 306 -10.33 24.42 15.78
C GLU A 306 -11.25 23.31 15.31
N ILE A 307 -10.82 22.57 14.29
CA ILE A 307 -11.48 21.30 13.93
C ILE A 307 -10.74 20.16 14.60
N ARG A 308 -11.49 19.22 15.18
CA ARG A 308 -10.90 17.97 15.69
C ARG A 308 -10.99 16.91 14.61
N VAL A 309 -9.84 16.50 14.08
CA VAL A 309 -9.71 15.36 13.16
C VAL A 309 -9.03 14.23 13.91
N ARG A 310 -9.68 13.07 14.00
CA ARG A 310 -9.07 11.84 14.50
C ARG A 310 -8.56 11.03 13.31
N SER A 311 -7.37 10.47 13.45
CA SER A 311 -6.72 9.69 12.40
C SER A 311 -6.16 8.40 12.97
N MET A 312 -6.21 7.33 12.18
CA MET A 312 -5.51 6.09 12.45
C MET A 312 -4.18 6.09 11.68
N LEU A 313 -3.06 6.08 12.39
CA LEU A 313 -1.73 6.06 11.80
C LEU A 313 -1.15 4.65 11.96
N LEU A 314 -0.99 3.95 10.83
CA LEU A 314 -0.37 2.63 10.81
C LEU A 314 1.15 2.78 10.83
N VAL A 315 1.81 2.05 11.72
CA VAL A 315 3.27 2.00 11.82
C VAL A 315 3.77 0.61 11.42
N ASN A 316 4.86 0.57 10.64
CA ASN A 316 5.46 -0.69 10.28
C ASN A 316 6.20 -1.30 11.47
N LEU A 317 5.76 -2.48 11.91
CA LEU A 317 6.36 -3.21 13.02
C LEU A 317 7.39 -4.27 12.55
N ARG A 318 7.59 -4.44 11.24
CA ARG A 318 8.49 -5.45 10.69
C ARG A 318 9.96 -5.11 11.01
N PRO A 319 10.79 -6.09 11.42
CA PRO A 319 12.23 -5.91 11.50
C PRO A 319 12.80 -5.57 10.11
N THR A 320 13.70 -4.59 9.99
CA THR A 320 14.37 -4.29 8.71
C THR A 320 15.22 -5.45 8.22
N THR A 321 15.71 -6.29 9.14
CA THR A 321 16.53 -7.46 8.84
C THR A 321 15.82 -8.45 7.92
N SER A 322 14.49 -8.61 7.98
CA SER A 322 13.78 -9.51 7.06
C SER A 322 13.63 -8.94 5.65
N LEU A 323 13.60 -7.61 5.53
CA LEU A 323 13.58 -6.89 4.25
C LEU A 323 14.98 -6.91 3.60
N HIS A 324 16.02 -6.70 4.39
CA HIS A 324 17.42 -6.82 3.97
C HIS A 324 17.81 -8.27 3.65
N VAL A 325 17.47 -9.26 4.48
CA VAL A 325 17.83 -10.68 4.23
C VAL A 325 17.11 -11.23 3.00
N ARG A 326 15.86 -10.82 2.74
CA ARG A 326 15.24 -11.08 1.44
C ARG A 326 16.02 -10.38 0.32
N GLN A 327 16.30 -9.08 0.39
CA GLN A 327 17.08 -8.36 -0.64
C GLN A 327 18.48 -8.96 -0.91
N TYR A 328 19.21 -9.41 0.12
CA TYR A 328 20.56 -9.96 0.00
C TYR A 328 20.57 -11.40 -0.52
N ASN A 329 19.64 -12.26 -0.07
CA ASN A 329 19.48 -13.61 -0.66
C ASN A 329 18.93 -13.56 -2.08
N LEU A 330 18.30 -12.43 -2.47
CA LEU A 330 17.84 -12.12 -3.82
C LEU A 330 18.94 -11.50 -4.72
N GLY A 331 20.14 -11.21 -4.20
CA GLY A 331 21.28 -10.70 -4.98
C GLY A 331 22.40 -11.71 -5.24
N MET A 332 22.27 -12.94 -4.71
CA MET A 332 23.30 -14.00 -4.75
C MET A 332 22.79 -15.32 -5.35
N ARG A 333 21.85 -15.26 -6.29
CA ARG A 333 21.52 -16.39 -7.18
C ARG A 333 21.38 -15.94 -8.60
#